data_AF-A0A150V4L3-F1
#
_entry.id   AF-A0A150V4L3-F1
#
_cell.length_a   1.000
_cell.length_b   1.000
_cell.length_c   1.000
_cell.angle_alpha   90.00
_cell.angle_beta   90.00
_cell.angle_gamma   90.00
#
_symmetry.space_group_name_H-M   'P 1'
#
loop_
_entity.id
_entity.type
_entity.pdbx_description
1 polymer ?
#
loop_
_entity_poly.entity_id
_entity_poly.type
_entity_poly.pdbx_seq_one_letter_code
_entity_poly.pdbx_strand_id
1 'polypeptide(L)'
;YSCLSYCWGEVKTRNAAILCDGYRFSVTHNLLMALQNVRKPTTNVLIWIDQICINQDDLHERGHQVSIMKQIFSHAKEVIVWLGEEDDRSKKLCEYAKKMRRGEDNSPKNVLRSILSARQLQDAMQKLLQRPWFSRVWVIPEVALAKFTVV
;
A
#
# COMPACT_ATOMS: atom_id res chain seq x y z
N TYR A 1 -6.59 1.44 -14.99
CA TYR A 1 -6.76 1.70 -13.55
C TYR A 1 -5.45 1.43 -12.84
N SER A 2 -5.27 1.96 -11.63
CA SER A 2 -4.23 1.54 -10.68
C SER A 2 -4.82 0.51 -9.71
N CYS A 3 -4.02 -0.35 -9.08
CA CYS A 3 -4.51 -1.22 -8.01
C CYS A 3 -4.03 -0.71 -6.64
N LEU A 4 -4.87 -0.80 -5.61
CA LEU A 4 -4.44 -0.62 -4.23
C LEU A 4 -4.06 -1.96 -3.61
N SER A 5 -2.83 -2.05 -3.11
CA SER A 5 -2.33 -3.16 -2.33
C SER A 5 -2.16 -2.71 -0.88
N TYR A 6 -3.00 -3.23 0.02
CA TYR A 6 -3.01 -2.81 1.42
C TYR A 6 -3.43 -3.97 2.33
N CYS A 7 -3.07 -3.91 3.61
CA CYS A 7 -3.55 -4.89 4.57
C CYS A 7 -4.94 -4.48 5.09
N TRP A 8 -5.90 -5.41 5.05
CA TRP A 8 -7.24 -5.13 5.56
C TRP A 8 -7.26 -4.84 7.06
N GLY A 9 -6.28 -5.34 7.82
CA GLY A 9 -6.26 -5.32 9.27
C GLY A 9 -7.13 -6.43 9.86
N GLU A 10 -7.60 -6.25 11.09
CA GLU A 10 -8.57 -7.18 11.68
C GLU A 10 -9.86 -7.20 10.86
N VAL A 11 -10.09 -8.31 10.16
CA VAL A 11 -11.15 -8.51 9.14
C VAL A 11 -12.57 -8.17 9.65
N LYS A 12 -12.77 -8.10 10.97
CA LYS A 12 -14.08 -7.88 11.60
C LYS A 12 -14.46 -6.41 11.80
N THR A 13 -13.57 -5.44 11.58
CA THR A 13 -13.82 -4.03 11.93
C THR A 13 -13.87 -3.12 10.70
N ARG A 14 -14.99 -3.17 9.95
CA ARG A 14 -15.37 -2.07 9.03
C ARG A 14 -15.91 -0.88 9.82
N ASN A 15 -15.00 -0.19 10.52
CA ASN A 15 -15.30 0.90 11.45
C ASN A 15 -15.27 2.30 10.81
N ALA A 16 -15.15 2.38 9.49
CA ALA A 16 -15.17 3.62 8.71
C ALA A 16 -16.17 3.52 7.55
N ALA A 17 -16.43 4.64 6.88
CA ALA A 17 -17.32 4.67 5.73
C ALA A 17 -16.86 5.69 4.69
N ILE A 18 -17.16 5.39 3.43
CA ILE A 18 -17.04 6.30 2.28
C ILE A 18 -18.39 6.44 1.59
N LEU A 19 -18.49 7.41 0.67
CA LEU A 19 -19.60 7.47 -0.27
C LEU A 19 -19.18 6.79 -1.57
N CYS A 20 -19.92 5.77 -1.97
CA CYS A 20 -19.77 5.07 -3.25
C CYS A 20 -21.09 5.23 -4.00
N ASP A 21 -21.04 5.93 -5.14
CA ASP A 21 -22.23 6.27 -5.96
C ASP A 21 -23.39 6.91 -5.15
N GLY A 22 -23.04 7.75 -4.17
CA GLY A 22 -24.01 8.41 -3.29
C GLY A 22 -24.49 7.57 -2.11
N TYR A 23 -24.12 6.29 -2.04
CA TYR A 23 -24.47 5.40 -0.95
C TYR A 23 -23.34 5.28 0.07
N ARG A 24 -23.72 5.16 1.35
CA ARG A 24 -22.77 4.90 2.43
C ARG A 24 -22.24 3.47 2.28
N PHE A 25 -20.93 3.33 2.07
CA PHE A 25 -20.25 2.05 1.96
C PHE A 25 -19.26 1.89 3.11
N SER A 26 -19.40 0.80 3.87
CA SER A 26 -18.55 0.53 5.04
C SER A 26 -17.19 -0.01 4.61
N VAL A 27 -16.13 0.59 5.14
CA VAL A 27 -14.73 0.22 4.87
C VAL A 27 -13.95 0.07 6.17
N THR A 28 -12.77 -0.56 6.10
CA THR A 28 -11.84 -0.53 7.24
C THR A 28 -11.22 0.86 7.38
N HIS A 29 -10.89 1.25 8.62
CA HIS A 29 -10.17 2.51 8.85
C HIS A 29 -8.87 2.59 8.04
N ASN A 30 -8.14 1.49 7.91
CA ASN A 30 -6.91 1.46 7.11
C ASN A 30 -7.15 1.78 5.63
N LEU A 31 -8.26 1.29 5.05
CA LEU A 31 -8.64 1.64 3.68
C LEU A 31 -9.00 3.13 3.55
N LEU A 32 -9.73 3.68 4.53
CA LEU A 32 -10.04 5.12 4.53
C LEU A 32 -8.77 5.97 4.52
N MET A 33 -7.78 5.63 5.36
CA MET A 33 -6.50 6.34 5.42
C MET A 33 -5.71 6.20 4.11
N ALA A 34 -5.70 5.01 3.52
CA ALA A 34 -5.08 4.77 2.21
C ALA A 34 -5.72 5.64 1.11
N LEU A 35 -7.06 5.65 1.05
CA LEU A 35 -7.81 6.46 0.08
C LEU A 35 -7.55 7.96 0.24
N GLN A 36 -7.47 8.46 1.48
CA GLN A 36 -7.15 9.86 1.74
C GLN A 36 -5.74 10.23 1.26
N ASN A 37 -4.77 9.33 1.41
CA ASN A 37 -3.39 9.54 0.96
C ASN A 37 -3.24 9.44 -0.56
N VAL A 38 -4.03 8.57 -1.21
CA VAL A 38 -4.03 8.41 -2.67
C VAL A 38 -4.81 9.54 -3.38
N ARG A 39 -5.78 10.14 -2.70
CA ARG A 39 -6.63 11.19 -3.27
C ARG A 39 -5.80 12.41 -3.68
N LYS A 40 -5.92 12.80 -4.94
CA LYS A 40 -5.32 14.04 -5.47
C LYS A 40 -6.32 15.19 -5.38
N PRO A 41 -5.88 16.42 -5.05
CA PRO A 41 -6.79 17.55 -4.88
C PRO A 41 -7.57 17.95 -6.15
N THR A 42 -6.95 17.73 -7.32
CA THR A 42 -7.44 18.29 -8.59
C THR A 42 -7.77 17.25 -9.65
N THR A 43 -7.47 15.97 -9.42
CA THR A 43 -7.62 14.93 -10.44
C THR A 43 -8.23 13.67 -9.87
N ASN A 44 -9.17 13.09 -10.62
CA ASN A 44 -9.73 11.79 -10.30
C ASN A 44 -8.67 10.70 -10.45
N VAL A 45 -8.68 9.74 -9.53
CA VAL A 45 -7.81 8.56 -9.54
C VAL A 45 -8.68 7.34 -9.77
N LEU A 46 -8.51 6.67 -10.92
CA LEU A 46 -9.18 5.41 -11.20
C LEU A 46 -8.41 4.26 -10.55
N ILE A 47 -8.94 3.75 -9.44
CA ILE A 47 -8.30 2.72 -8.62
C ILE A 47 -9.20 1.51 -8.41
N TRP A 48 -8.61 0.32 -8.50
CA TRP A 48 -9.24 -0.95 -8.14
C TRP A 48 -8.85 -1.32 -6.71
N ILE A 49 -9.85 -1.69 -5.90
CA ILE A 49 -9.69 -1.99 -4.47
C ILE A 49 -10.56 -3.20 -4.16
N ASP A 50 -9.95 -4.29 -3.72
CA ASP A 50 -10.61 -5.57 -3.44
C ASP A 50 -11.82 -5.44 -2.50
N GLN A 51 -11.73 -4.64 -1.44
CA GLN A 51 -12.84 -4.45 -0.49
C GLN A 51 -14.07 -3.76 -1.09
N ILE A 52 -13.91 -3.02 -2.18
CA ILE A 52 -14.99 -2.27 -2.84
C ILE A 52 -15.43 -2.97 -4.13
N CYS A 53 -14.49 -3.42 -4.94
CA CYS A 53 -14.74 -3.96 -6.27
C CYS A 53 -15.12 -5.45 -6.28
N ILE A 54 -15.02 -6.14 -5.14
CA ILE A 54 -15.44 -7.53 -5.00
C ILE A 54 -16.55 -7.56 -3.97
N ASN A 55 -17.67 -8.22 -4.29
CA ASN A 55 -18.69 -8.52 -3.30
C ASN A 55 -18.14 -9.53 -2.29
N GLN A 56 -17.89 -9.04 -1.08
CA GLN A 56 -17.26 -9.84 -0.03
C GLN A 56 -18.21 -10.83 0.65
N ASP A 57 -19.51 -10.59 0.50
CA ASP A 57 -20.58 -11.40 1.08
C ASP A 57 -20.99 -12.54 0.14
N ASP A 58 -20.60 -12.48 -1.14
CA ASP A 58 -20.76 -13.57 -2.11
C ASP A 58 -19.47 -14.41 -2.19
N LEU A 59 -19.51 -15.61 -1.62
CA LEU A 59 -18.37 -16.53 -1.62
C LEU A 59 -17.99 -17.01 -3.03
N HIS A 60 -18.96 -17.13 -3.94
CA HIS A 60 -18.73 -17.58 -5.30
C HIS A 60 -18.04 -16.47 -6.12
N GLU A 61 -18.56 -15.25 -6.06
CA GLU A 61 -17.90 -14.10 -6.69
C GLU A 61 -16.50 -13.89 -6.11
N ARG A 62 -16.37 -13.92 -4.78
CA ARG A 62 -15.07 -13.75 -4.12
C ARG A 62 -14.08 -14.82 -4.57
N GLY A 63 -14.50 -16.08 -4.65
CA GLY A 63 -13.65 -17.17 -5.16
C GLY A 63 -13.23 -16.93 -6.61
N HIS A 64 -14.17 -16.51 -7.46
CA HIS A 64 -13.89 -16.18 -8.85
C HIS A 64 -12.90 -15.01 -8.97
N GLN A 65 -13.13 -13.91 -8.27
CA GLN A 65 -12.26 -12.72 -8.27
C GLN A 65 -10.85 -13.05 -7.76
N VAL A 66 -10.72 -13.85 -6.70
CA VAL A 66 -9.43 -14.33 -6.19
C VAL A 66 -8.68 -15.14 -7.26
N SER A 67 -9.39 -15.96 -8.04
CA SER A 67 -8.78 -16.75 -9.12
C SER A 67 -8.17 -15.89 -10.24
N ILE A 68 -8.75 -14.70 -10.49
CA ILE A 68 -8.31 -13.76 -11.53
C ILE A 68 -7.47 -12.59 -11.00
N MET A 69 -7.18 -12.52 -9.69
CA MET A 69 -6.38 -11.42 -9.10
C MET A 69 -5.04 -11.20 -9.82
N LYS A 70 -4.35 -12.28 -10.22
CA LYS A 70 -3.10 -12.16 -10.99
C LYS A 70 -3.28 -11.36 -12.28
N GLN A 71 -4.40 -11.54 -12.97
CA GLN A 71 -4.73 -10.81 -14.18
C GLN A 71 -5.11 -9.36 -13.85
N ILE A 72 -5.88 -9.12 -12.80
CA ILE A 72 -6.27 -7.77 -12.37
C ILE A 72 -5.02 -6.91 -12.10
N PHE A 73 -4.06 -7.44 -11.33
CA PHE A 73 -2.83 -6.73 -10.99
C PHE A 73 -1.88 -6.59 -12.19
N SER A 74 -1.79 -7.58 -13.09
CA SER A 74 -0.93 -7.48 -14.28
C SER A 74 -1.43 -6.47 -15.33
N HIS A 75 -2.73 -6.22 -15.37
CA HIS A 75 -3.33 -5.21 -16.26
C HIS A 75 -3.34 -3.80 -15.65
N ALA A 76 -3.05 -3.66 -14.36
CA ALA A 76 -2.95 -2.36 -13.72
C ALA A 76 -1.81 -1.52 -14.33
N LYS A 77 -2.04 -0.21 -14.45
CA LYS A 77 -0.99 0.74 -14.86
C LYS A 77 0.14 0.76 -13.83
N GLU A 78 -0.24 0.77 -12.56
CA GLU A 78 0.65 0.74 -11.41
C GLU A 78 -0.08 0.10 -10.23
N VAL A 79 0.70 -0.39 -9.28
CA VAL A 79 0.21 -0.86 -7.98
C VAL A 79 0.68 0.12 -6.92
N ILE A 80 -0.28 0.66 -6.18
CA ILE A 80 -0.05 1.55 -5.04
C ILE A 80 -0.04 0.67 -3.79
N VAL A 81 1.09 0.58 -3.13
CA VAL A 81 1.29 -0.20 -1.92
C VAL A 81 1.13 0.71 -0.71
N TRP A 82 0.04 0.52 0.04
CA TRP A 82 -0.18 1.21 1.31
C TRP A 82 0.35 0.37 2.47
N LEU A 83 1.46 0.83 3.04
CA LEU A 83 2.09 0.21 4.20
C LEU A 83 1.47 0.68 5.54
N GLY A 84 0.47 1.55 5.54
CA GLY A 84 0.01 2.24 6.75
C GLY A 84 0.70 3.59 6.95
N GLU A 85 0.23 4.37 7.92
CA GLU A 85 0.69 5.73 8.14
C GLU A 85 2.20 5.83 8.38
N GLU A 86 2.77 6.96 7.96
CA GLU A 86 4.16 7.30 8.23
C GLU A 86 4.34 7.58 9.72
N ASP A 87 5.36 6.97 10.32
CA ASP A 87 5.97 7.42 11.58
C ASP A 87 7.30 8.16 11.29
N ASP A 88 7.82 8.89 12.27
CA ASP A 88 9.05 9.69 12.14
C ASP A 88 10.26 8.90 11.58
N ARG A 89 10.28 7.58 11.79
CA ARG A 89 11.36 6.70 11.32
C ARG A 89 11.17 6.25 9.88
N SER A 90 9.95 5.86 9.51
CA SER A 90 9.60 5.48 8.13
C SER A 90 9.74 6.65 7.16
N LYS A 91 9.40 7.88 7.58
CA LYS A 91 9.63 9.09 6.77
C LYS A 91 11.10 9.28 6.38
N LYS A 92 12.01 9.14 7.36
CA LYS A 92 13.47 9.23 7.13
C LYS A 92 13.97 8.15 6.17
N LEU A 93 13.44 6.93 6.29
CA LEU A 93 13.75 5.83 5.36
C LEU A 93 13.28 6.14 3.94
N CYS A 94 12.07 6.66 3.79
CA CYS A 94 11.51 7.05 2.49
C CYS A 94 12.29 8.19 1.84
N GLU A 95 12.71 9.20 2.62
CA GLU A 95 13.58 10.29 2.13
C GLU A 95 14.93 9.75 1.64
N TYR A 96 15.55 8.84 2.40
CA TYR A 96 16.78 8.19 1.98
C TYR A 96 16.61 7.39 0.67
N ALA A 97 15.54 6.59 0.56
CA ALA A 97 15.25 5.82 -0.65
C ALA A 97 15.03 6.73 -1.87
N LYS A 98 14.37 7.88 -1.68
CA LYS A 98 14.16 8.89 -2.75
C LYS A 98 15.48 9.49 -3.22
N LYS A 99 16.41 9.84 -2.31
CA LYS A 99 17.74 10.37 -2.65
C LYS A 99 18.58 9.35 -3.44
N MET A 100 18.57 8.09 -3.01
CA MET A 100 19.25 7.00 -3.73
C MET A 100 18.71 6.82 -5.16
N ARG A 101 17.39 6.86 -5.33
CA ARG A 101 16.75 6.70 -6.66
C ARG A 101 17.11 7.83 -7.63
N ARG A 102 17.34 9.05 -7.13
CA ARG A 102 17.69 10.21 -7.96
C ARG A 102 19.17 10.26 -8.35
N GLY A 103 20.00 9.34 -7.84
CA GLY A 103 21.43 9.33 -8.12
C GLY A 103 22.17 10.55 -7.55
N GLU A 104 21.56 11.25 -6.59
CA GLU A 104 22.07 12.50 -6.02
C GLU A 104 23.19 12.29 -4.98
N ASP A 105 23.64 11.04 -4.74
CA ASP A 105 24.50 10.75 -3.59
C ASP A 105 25.66 9.79 -3.90
N ASN A 106 26.89 10.32 -3.86
CA ASN A 106 28.14 9.57 -4.07
C ASN A 106 28.60 8.80 -2.82
N SER A 107 27.90 8.89 -1.67
CA SER A 107 28.28 8.17 -0.44
C SER A 107 27.07 7.71 0.41
N PRO A 108 26.40 6.62 0.01
CA PRO A 108 25.17 6.13 0.65
C PRO A 108 25.29 5.86 2.16
N LYS A 109 26.47 5.42 2.61
CA LYS A 109 26.73 5.01 4.00
C LYS A 109 26.88 6.19 4.96
N ASN A 110 27.36 7.34 4.50
CA ASN A 110 27.63 8.49 5.35
C ASN A 110 26.35 9.30 5.63
N VAL A 111 25.45 9.41 4.66
CA VAL A 111 24.16 10.07 4.81
C VAL A 111 23.19 9.23 5.65
N LEU A 112 23.18 7.91 5.49
CA LEU A 112 22.43 7.03 6.38
C LEU A 112 22.87 7.20 7.84
N ARG A 113 24.18 7.23 8.09
CA ARG A 113 24.77 7.42 9.42
C ARG A 113 24.54 8.81 10.00
N SER A 114 24.36 9.84 9.17
CA SER A 114 24.03 11.19 9.64
C SER A 114 22.55 11.38 9.96
N ILE A 115 21.66 10.59 9.35
CA ILE A 115 20.21 10.66 9.56
C ILE A 115 19.75 9.70 10.68
N LEU A 116 20.35 8.51 10.76
CA LEU A 116 20.05 7.46 11.75
C LEU A 116 21.34 6.72 12.15
N SER A 117 21.51 6.45 13.44
CA SER A 117 22.54 5.47 13.86
C SER A 117 22.24 4.09 13.27
N ALA A 118 23.27 3.23 13.14
CA ALA A 118 23.09 1.87 12.62
C ALA A 118 22.01 1.08 13.37
N ARG A 119 21.91 1.27 14.68
CA ARG A 119 20.88 0.65 15.53
C ARG A 119 19.48 1.20 15.24
N GLN A 120 19.34 2.50 15.02
CA GLN A 120 18.06 3.12 14.67
C GLN A 120 17.61 2.75 13.26
N LEU A 121 18.55 2.60 12.32
CA LEU A 121 18.28 2.10 10.98
C LEU A 121 17.75 0.66 11.05
N GLN A 122 18.44 -0.20 11.79
CA GLN A 122 18.03 -1.58 12.01
C GLN A 122 16.64 -1.65 12.65
N ASP A 123 16.37 -0.86 13.69
CA ASP A 123 15.04 -0.77 14.32
C ASP A 123 13.97 -0.29 13.34
N ALA A 124 14.27 0.73 12.52
CA ALA A 124 13.33 1.27 11.54
C ALA A 124 13.03 0.26 10.42
N MET A 125 14.05 -0.42 9.89
CA MET A 125 13.88 -1.48 8.88
C MET A 125 13.12 -2.67 9.46
N GLN A 126 13.44 -3.08 10.69
CA GLN A 126 12.74 -4.16 11.37
C GLN A 126 11.26 -3.82 11.57
N LYS A 127 10.94 -2.60 12.04
CA LYS A 127 9.56 -2.13 12.19
C LYS A 127 8.82 -2.05 10.87
N LEU A 128 9.49 -1.62 9.80
CA LEU A 128 8.91 -1.57 8.46
C LEU A 128 8.54 -2.98 7.98
N LEU A 129 9.46 -3.93 8.07
CA LEU A 129 9.26 -5.32 7.63
C LEU A 129 8.27 -6.09 8.51
N GLN A 130 8.09 -5.67 9.77
CA GLN A 130 7.06 -6.20 10.66
C GLN A 130 5.64 -5.68 10.36
N ARG A 131 5.48 -4.73 9.42
CA ARG A 131 4.15 -4.22 9.09
C ARG A 131 3.27 -5.34 8.50
N PRO A 132 1.97 -5.39 8.83
CA PRO A 132 1.06 -6.47 8.43
C PRO A 132 0.96 -6.71 6.93
N TRP A 133 1.36 -5.74 6.10
CA TRP A 133 1.40 -5.91 4.67
C TRP A 133 2.42 -6.98 4.26
N PHE A 134 3.63 -6.99 4.84
CA PHE A 134 4.71 -7.92 4.47
C PHE A 134 4.44 -9.39 4.83
N SER A 135 3.51 -9.66 5.74
CA SER A 135 3.12 -11.02 6.13
C SER A 135 1.97 -11.60 5.28
N ARG A 136 1.43 -10.84 4.31
CA ARG A 136 0.33 -11.30 3.45
C ARG A 136 0.86 -12.25 2.37
N VAL A 137 0.14 -13.37 2.19
CA VAL A 137 0.41 -14.35 1.11
C VAL A 137 0.40 -13.70 -0.29
N TRP A 138 -0.38 -12.63 -0.46
CA TRP A 138 -0.57 -11.95 -1.75
C TRP A 138 0.45 -10.86 -2.07
N VAL A 139 1.44 -10.60 -1.21
CA VAL A 139 2.50 -9.60 -1.50
C VAL A 139 3.25 -9.92 -2.80
N ILE A 140 3.55 -11.20 -3.03
CA ILE A 140 4.40 -11.61 -4.16
C ILE A 140 3.68 -11.37 -5.50
N PRO A 141 2.44 -11.84 -5.73
CA PRO A 141 1.72 -11.50 -6.96
C PRO A 141 1.47 -9.99 -7.13
N GLU A 142 1.17 -9.27 -6.05
CA GLU A 142 0.85 -7.84 -6.10
C GLU A 142 2.05 -6.98 -6.52
N VAL A 143 3.28 -7.34 -6.12
CA VAL A 143 4.49 -6.58 -6.45
C VAL A 143 5.25 -7.17 -7.64
N ALA A 144 5.32 -8.49 -7.78
CA ALA A 144 6.09 -9.14 -8.85
C ALA A 144 5.40 -9.08 -10.21
N LEU A 145 4.07 -8.94 -10.26
CA LEU A 145 3.30 -8.83 -11.51
C LEU A 145 2.98 -7.39 -11.89
N ALA A 146 3.28 -6.43 -11.00
CA ALA A 146 3.05 -5.02 -11.27
C ALA A 146 4.01 -4.53 -12.37
N LYS A 147 3.47 -3.84 -13.38
CA LYS A 147 4.29 -3.12 -14.37
C LYS A 147 5.12 -2.01 -13.71
N PHE A 148 4.56 -1.41 -12.66
CA PHE A 148 5.18 -0.36 -11.88
C PHE A 148 4.58 -0.36 -10.47
N THR A 149 5.42 -0.21 -9.44
CA THR A 149 4.98 -0.20 -8.04
C THR A 149 5.37 1.11 -7.38
N VAL A 150 4.42 1.74 -6.70
CA VAL A 150 4.65 2.92 -5.86
C VAL A 150 4.27 2.60 -4.43
N VAL A 151 5.05 3.12 -3.49
CA VAL A 151 4.85 2.98 -2.03
C VAL A 151 4.63 4.37 -1.46
#